data_AF-A0A154R0Z9-F1
#
_entry.id   AF-A0A154R0Z9-F1
#
_cell.length_a   1.000
_cell.length_b   1.000
_cell.length_c   1.000
_cell.angle_alpha   90.00
_cell.angle_beta   90.00
_cell.angle_gamma   90.00
#
_symmetry.space_group_name_H-M   'P 1'
#
loop_
_entity.id
_entity.type
_entity.pdbx_description
1 polymer ?
#
loop_
_entity_poly.entity_id
_entity_poly.type
_entity_poly.pdbx_seq_one_letter_code
_entity_poly.pdbx_strand_id
1 'polypeptide(L)' 'MDTSRDFQPVYPYHDLLVELGQVEMAIEGLGGRGESERNALQPDLESRMQSLLDALDHLAV' A
#
# COMPACT_ATOMS: atom_id res chain seq x y z
N MET A 1 14.87 -31.17 -16.68
CA MET A 1 15.49 -30.63 -15.47
C MET A 1 14.39 -29.89 -14.74
N ASP A 2 13.82 -30.54 -13.73
CA ASP A 2 12.85 -29.95 -12.81
C ASP A 2 13.49 -28.76 -12.09
N THR A 3 13.13 -27.54 -12.46
CA THR A 3 13.38 -26.36 -11.62
C THR A 3 12.28 -26.35 -10.54
N SER A 4 12.39 -27.29 -9.61
CA SER A 4 11.60 -27.34 -8.38
C SER A 4 11.90 -26.09 -7.54
N ARG A 5 11.08 -25.08 -7.78
CA ARG A 5 10.42 -24.16 -6.83
C ARG A 5 11.04 -24.11 -5.43
N ASP A 6 11.59 -22.95 -5.05
CA ASP A 6 11.62 -22.44 -3.67
C ASP A 6 11.89 -20.92 -3.70
N PHE A 7 10.90 -20.13 -4.15
CA PHE A 7 10.85 -18.70 -3.85
C PHE A 7 10.49 -18.55 -2.35
N GLN A 8 11.48 -18.67 -1.49
CA GLN A 8 11.40 -18.20 -0.11
C GLN A 8 11.66 -16.69 -0.06
N PRO A 9 11.18 -15.96 0.97
CA PRO A 9 9.94 -16.02 1.73
C PRO A 9 8.89 -15.06 1.12
N VAL A 10 7.60 -15.32 1.34
CA VAL A 10 6.61 -14.23 1.27
C VAL A 10 7.04 -13.24 2.35
N TYR A 11 7.42 -12.00 2.01
CA TYR A 11 7.79 -10.96 2.97
C TYR A 11 6.59 -10.04 3.13
N PRO A 12 5.58 -10.39 3.96
CA PRO A 12 4.31 -9.66 3.99
C PRO A 12 4.54 -8.23 4.48
N TYR A 13 5.53 -8.06 5.38
CA TYR A 13 5.97 -6.76 5.85
C TYR A 13 6.55 -5.88 4.72
N HIS A 14 7.41 -6.43 3.86
CA HIS A 14 7.96 -5.68 2.72
C HIS A 14 6.88 -5.31 1.72
N ASP A 15 5.97 -6.23 1.41
CA ASP A 15 4.89 -6.00 0.45
C ASP A 15 3.95 -4.89 0.93
N LEU A 16 3.66 -4.86 2.23
CA LEU A 16 2.88 -3.78 2.85
C LEU A 16 3.61 -2.43 2.84
N LEU A 17 4.93 -2.41 3.04
CA LEU A 17 5.72 -1.19 2.91
C LEU A 17 5.71 -0.64 1.47
N VAL A 18 5.78 -1.54 0.48
CA VAL A 18 5.67 -1.17 -0.94
C VAL A 18 4.28 -0.60 -1.25
N GLU A 19 3.23 -1.25 -0.78
CA GLU A 19 1.86 -0.77 -0.98
C GLU A 19 1.61 0.58 -0.27
N LEU A 20 2.15 0.77 0.94
CA LEU A 20 2.07 2.02 1.67
C LEU A 20 2.70 3.18 0.87
N GLY A 21 3.90 2.98 0.33
CA GLY A 21 4.55 3.99 -0.51
C GLY A 21 3.78 4.31 -1.80
N GLN A 22 3.09 3.32 -2.39
CA GLN A 22 2.21 3.56 -3.55
C GLN A 22 1.00 4.41 -3.19
N VAL A 23 0.40 4.18 -2.02
CA VAL A 23 -0.73 4.98 -1.53
C VAL A 23 -0.29 6.41 -1.21
N GLU A 24 0.88 6.59 -0.59
CA GLU A 24 1.45 7.92 -0.33
C GLU A 24 1.66 8.71 -1.64
N MET A 25 2.28 8.09 -2.66
CA MET A 25 2.44 8.72 -3.98
C MET A 25 1.10 9.04 -4.66
N ALA A 26 0.09 8.18 -4.48
CA ALA A 26 -1.24 8.41 -5.02
C ALA A 26 -1.91 9.64 -4.35
N ILE A 27 -1.79 9.78 -3.03
CA ILE A 27 -2.28 10.93 -2.26
C ILE A 27 -1.57 12.21 -2.68
N GLU A 28 -0.23 12.19 -2.78
CA GLU A 28 0.57 13.33 -3.25
C GLU A 28 0.12 13.76 -4.67
N GLY A 29 -0.13 12.79 -5.54
CA GLY A 29 -0.64 13.01 -6.89
C GLY A 29 -2.05 13.61 -6.98
N LEU A 30 -2.87 13.53 -5.93
CA LEU A 30 -4.20 14.17 -5.91
C LEU A 30 -4.12 15.70 -5.91
N GLY A 31 -2.99 16.28 -5.47
CA GLY A 31 -2.76 17.73 -5.48
C GLY A 31 -2.86 18.36 -6.88
N GLY A 32 -2.52 17.60 -7.92
CA GLY A 32 -2.61 18.03 -9.32
C GLY A 32 -3.97 17.76 -9.99
N ARG A 33 -4.90 17.06 -9.33
CA ARG A 33 -6.21 16.69 -9.88
C ARG A 33 -7.29 17.71 -9.55
N GLY A 34 -8.41 17.62 -10.26
CA GLY A 34 -9.60 18.44 -10.01
C GLY A 34 -10.16 18.19 -8.61
N GLU A 35 -10.76 19.22 -8.00
CA GLU A 35 -11.31 19.18 -6.64
C GLU A 35 -12.33 18.04 -6.45
N SER A 36 -13.20 17.81 -7.43
CA SER A 36 -14.19 16.72 -7.37
C SER A 36 -13.56 15.33 -7.35
N GLU A 37 -12.49 15.12 -8.12
CA GLU A 37 -11.78 13.84 -8.13
C GLU A 37 -10.98 13.63 -6.84
N ARG A 38 -10.36 14.70 -6.32
CA ARG A 38 -9.67 14.66 -5.04
C ARG A 38 -10.64 14.29 -3.91
N ASN A 39 -11.77 14.99 -3.81
CA ASN A 39 -12.75 14.76 -2.76
C ASN A 39 -13.36 13.34 -2.83
N ALA A 40 -13.41 12.73 -4.02
CA ALA A 40 -13.87 11.36 -4.19
C ALA A 40 -12.80 10.32 -3.80
N LEU A 41 -11.54 10.52 -4.19
CA LEU A 41 -10.47 9.52 -4.05
C LEU A 41 -9.68 9.61 -2.74
N GLN A 42 -9.56 10.81 -2.18
CA GLN A 42 -8.81 11.07 -0.95
C GLN A 42 -9.27 10.21 0.25
N PRO A 43 -10.58 10.12 0.59
CA PRO A 43 -11.00 9.34 1.76
C PRO A 43 -10.69 7.84 1.62
N ASP A 44 -10.81 7.28 0.41
CA ASP A 44 -10.52 5.87 0.14
C ASP A 44 -9.01 5.58 0.28
N LEU A 45 -8.17 6.48 -0.22
CA LEU A 45 -6.71 6.38 -0.10
C LEU A 45 -6.24 6.52 1.34
N GLU A 46 -6.82 7.45 2.10
CA GLU A 46 -6.54 7.63 3.54
C GLU A 46 -6.99 6.40 4.34
N SER A 47 -8.17 5.84 4.06
CA SER A 47 -8.64 4.60 4.69
C SER A 47 -7.72 3.41 4.38
N ARG A 48 -7.23 3.31 3.13
CA ARG A 48 -6.30 2.25 2.73
C ARG A 48 -4.94 2.40 3.40
N MET A 49 -4.43 3.63 3.50
CA MET A 49 -3.19 3.94 4.23
C MET A 49 -3.29 3.50 5.70
N GLN A 50 -4.40 3.84 6.38
CA GLN A 50 -4.61 3.42 7.77
C GLN A 50 -4.65 1.89 7.90
N SER A 51 -5.34 1.21 7.00
CA SER A 51 -5.43 -0.26 7.00
C SER A 51 -4.06 -0.92 6.81
N LEU A 52 -3.18 -0.33 5.99
CA LEU A 52 -1.81 -0.82 5.77
C LEU A 52 -0.92 -0.60 7.00
N LEU A 53 -1.05 0.56 7.66
CA LEU A 53 -0.34 0.84 8.90
C LEU A 53 -0.76 -0.13 10.01
N ASP A 54 -2.06 -0.40 10.16
CA ASP A 54 -2.58 -1.36 11.13
C ASP A 54 -2.05 -2.79 10.83
N ALA A 55 -2.00 -3.18 9.56
CA ALA A 55 -1.46 -4.47 9.14
C ALA A 55 0.07 -4.59 9.40
N LEU A 56 0.83 -3.50 9.19
CA LEU A 56 2.25 -3.44 9.50
C LEU A 56 2.51 -3.57 11.01
N ASP A 57 1.71 -2.89 11.84
CA ASP A 57 1.78 -2.98 13.30
C ASP A 57 1.48 -4.41 13.79
N HIS A 58 0.47 -5.06 13.22
CA HIS A 58 0.11 -6.43 13.55
C HIS A 58 1.15 -7.48 13.12
N LEU A 59 2.01 -7.20 12.14
CA LEU A 59 3.07 -8.10 11.67
C LEU A 59 4.41 -7.88 12.39
N ALA A 60 4.59 -6.78 13.11
CA ALA A 60 5.78 -6.49 13.88
C ALA A 60 5.86 -7.26 15.22
N VAL A 61 4.92 -8.17 15.48
CA VAL A 61 4.76 -8.99 16.70
C VAL A 61 5.34 -10.39 16.53
#